data_AF-A0A536AM95-F1
#
_entry.id   AF-A0A536AM95-F1
#
_cell.length_a   1.000
_cell.length_b   1.000
_cell.length_c   1.000
_cell.angle_alpha   90.00
_cell.angle_beta   90.00
_cell.angle_gamma   90.00
#
_symmetry.space_group_name_H-M   'P 1'
#
loop_
_entity.id
_entity.type
_entity.pdbx_description
1 polymer ?
#
loop_
_entity_poly.entity_id
_entity_poly.type
_entity_poly.pdbx_seq_one_letter_code
_entity_poly.pdbx_strand_id
1 'polypeptide(L)'
;MQPGRSRWRRKNRSRRRRPSHYDHFVATLIDRDQLQELVARGAQLVEVLPADEYKEDHLPGAISIPLRQVNRESAKQLDPSRDLIVYCWDMA
;
A
#
# COMPACT_ATOMS: atom_id res chain seq x y z
N MET A 1 21.04 -40.86 32.78
CA MET A 1 19.94 -40.94 31.79
C MET A 1 19.34 -39.54 31.63
N GLN A 2 19.54 -38.87 30.48
CA GLN A 2 18.67 -37.79 29.98
C GLN A 2 17.48 -38.46 29.25
N PRO A 3 16.29 -37.86 29.07
CA PRO A 3 16.06 -36.51 28.50
C PRO A 3 14.89 -35.75 29.17
N GLY A 4 14.48 -34.53 28.82
CA GLY A 4 14.78 -33.70 27.66
C GLY A 4 14.12 -32.32 27.81
N ARG A 5 14.72 -31.35 27.12
CA ARG A 5 14.35 -29.94 27.06
C ARG A 5 13.04 -29.75 26.28
N SER A 6 12.07 -29.00 26.80
CA SER A 6 10.94 -28.50 26.01
C SER A 6 11.05 -26.98 25.77
N ARG A 7 11.84 -26.70 24.72
CA ARG A 7 11.94 -25.44 24.00
C ARG A 7 10.57 -25.11 23.39
N TRP A 8 9.84 -24.14 23.94
CA TRP A 8 8.65 -23.55 23.29
C TRP A 8 9.08 -22.69 22.10
N ARG A 9 9.48 -23.35 21.02
CA ARG A 9 9.68 -22.74 19.70
C ARG A 9 8.30 -22.54 19.10
N ARG A 10 7.68 -21.37 19.30
CA ARG A 10 6.51 -20.96 18.50
C ARG A 10 6.98 -20.83 17.05
N LYS A 11 6.81 -21.91 16.29
CA LYS A 11 6.97 -21.94 14.83
C LYS A 11 5.82 -21.14 14.23
N ASN A 12 5.92 -19.81 14.18
CA ASN A 12 5.01 -19.03 13.35
C ASN A 12 5.47 -19.23 11.91
N ARG A 13 5.01 -20.34 11.33
CA ARG A 13 5.15 -20.65 9.91
C ARG A 13 4.65 -19.43 9.16
N SER A 14 5.56 -18.79 8.43
CA SER A 14 5.24 -17.86 7.36
C SER A 14 4.02 -18.41 6.62
N ARG A 15 2.86 -17.79 6.81
CA ARG A 15 1.71 -17.99 5.95
C ARG A 15 2.11 -17.36 4.62
N ARG A 16 2.90 -18.09 3.82
CA ARG A 16 3.15 -17.75 2.43
C ARG A 16 1.77 -17.81 1.77
N ARG A 17 1.16 -16.63 1.61
CA ARG A 17 -0.07 -16.47 0.84
C ARG A 17 0.20 -17.08 -0.53
N ARG A 18 -0.69 -17.96 -0.98
CA ARG A 18 -0.57 -18.56 -2.31
C ARG A 18 -0.77 -17.46 -3.36
N PRO A 19 0.08 -17.36 -4.39
CA PRO A 19 -0.13 -16.42 -5.48
C PRO A 19 -1.51 -16.63 -6.10
N SER A 20 -2.28 -15.56 -6.14
CA SER A 20 -3.57 -15.52 -6.82
C SER A 20 -3.34 -15.29 -8.32
N HIS A 21 -4.28 -15.65 -9.18
CA HIS A 21 -4.25 -15.33 -10.62
C HIS A 21 -4.14 -13.81 -10.92
N TYR A 22 -4.31 -12.96 -9.91
CA TYR A 22 -4.11 -11.51 -9.93
C TYR A 22 -2.64 -11.05 -9.79
N ASP A 23 -1.70 -11.92 -9.43
CA ASP A 23 -0.31 -11.53 -9.09
C ASP A 23 0.55 -11.03 -10.26
N HIS A 24 0.08 -11.16 -11.51
CA HIS A 24 0.82 -10.67 -12.69
C HIS A 24 0.31 -9.33 -13.25
N PHE A 25 -0.83 -8.83 -12.75
CA PHE A 25 -1.50 -7.63 -13.29
C PHE A 25 -2.00 -6.65 -12.21
N VAL A 26 -1.82 -6.95 -10.92
CA VAL A 26 -2.29 -6.09 -9.83
C VAL A 26 -1.09 -5.44 -9.14
N ALA A 27 -1.27 -4.17 -8.78
CA ALA A 27 -0.29 -3.38 -8.03
C ALA A 27 0.27 -4.18 -6.83
N THR A 28 1.57 -4.06 -6.60
CA THR A 28 2.24 -4.70 -5.46
C THR A 28 1.64 -4.16 -4.16
N LEU A 29 1.05 -5.04 -3.35
CA LEU A 29 0.62 -4.68 -2.01
C LEU A 29 1.83 -4.44 -1.11
N ILE A 30 1.79 -3.33 -0.38
CA ILE A 30 2.81 -2.95 0.60
C ILE A 30 2.16 -2.78 1.97
N ASP A 31 2.94 -2.98 3.03
CA ASP A 31 2.53 -2.62 4.39
C ASP A 31 2.88 -1.16 4.73
N ARG A 32 2.54 -0.75 5.96
CA ARG A 32 2.77 0.61 6.46
C ARG A 32 4.25 0.97 6.53
N ASP A 33 5.11 0.04 6.92
CA ASP A 33 6.52 0.31 7.11
C ASP A 33 7.19 0.49 5.73
N GLN A 34 6.80 -0.34 4.75
CA GLN A 34 7.18 -0.17 3.34
C GLN A 34 6.67 1.15 2.74
N LEU A 35 5.43 1.57 3.05
CA LEU A 35 4.91 2.87 2.64
C LEU A 35 5.79 4.01 3.14
N GLN A 36 6.14 4.01 4.43
CA GLN A 36 6.98 5.06 5.03
C GLN A 36 8.37 5.10 4.36
N GLU A 37 8.98 3.94 4.11
CA GLU A 37 10.28 3.86 3.43
C GLU A 37 10.23 4.41 2.00
N LEU A 38 9.21 4.04 1.22
CA LEU A 38 9.07 4.47 -0.16
C LEU A 38 8.80 5.98 -0.25
N VAL A 39 7.93 6.51 0.61
CA VAL A 39 7.69 7.97 0.69
C VAL A 39 8.98 8.70 1.06
N ALA A 40 9.77 8.19 2.00
CA ALA A 40 11.06 8.77 2.37
C ALA A 40 12.09 8.75 1.22
N ARG A 41 11.96 7.82 0.27
CA ARG A 41 12.78 7.74 -0.96
C ARG A 41 12.23 8.60 -2.10
N GLY A 42 11.12 9.30 -1.89
CA GLY A 42 10.53 10.18 -2.88
C GLY A 42 9.44 9.53 -3.73
N ALA A 43 8.82 8.43 -3.30
CA ALA A 43 7.61 7.94 -3.95
C ALA A 43 6.49 9.00 -3.89
N GLN A 44 5.60 8.98 -4.88
CA GLN A 44 4.38 9.78 -4.93
C GLN A 44 3.26 8.99 -4.26
N LEU A 45 2.69 9.56 -3.20
CA LEU A 45 1.50 9.00 -2.56
C LEU A 45 0.26 9.67 -3.18
N VAL A 46 -0.66 8.87 -3.72
CA VAL A 46 -1.93 9.34 -4.27
C VAL A 46 -3.07 8.78 -3.44
N GLU A 47 -3.98 9.66 -3.05
CA GLU A 47 -5.26 9.26 -2.47
C GLU A 47 -6.39 9.46 -3.46
N VAL A 48 -7.29 8.47 -3.51
CA VAL A 48 -8.43 8.45 -4.44
C VAL A 48 -9.77 8.68 -3.75
N LEU A 49 -9.74 9.23 -2.53
CA LEU A 49 -10.92 9.61 -1.76
C LEU A 49 -11.79 10.64 -2.52
N PRO A 50 -13.12 10.67 -2.29
CA PRO A 50 -13.93 11.83 -2.61
C PRO A 50 -13.28 13.12 -2.08
N ALA A 51 -13.39 14.21 -2.86
CA ALA A 51 -12.70 15.45 -2.55
C ALA A 51 -13.07 16.05 -1.18
N ASP A 52 -14.27 15.76 -0.68
CA ASP A 52 -14.71 16.26 0.63
C ASP A 52 -14.13 15.40 1.77
N GLU A 53 -14.07 14.08 1.62
CA GLU A 53 -13.39 13.18 2.58
C GLU A 53 -11.89 13.48 2.67
N TYR A 54 -11.22 13.72 1.53
CA TYR A 54 -9.81 14.13 1.53
C TYR A 54 -9.58 15.43 2.32
N LYS A 55 -10.51 16.39 2.29
CA LYS A 55 -10.38 17.64 3.06
C LYS A 55 -10.57 17.40 4.56
N GLU A 56 -11.38 16.42 4.94
CA GLU A 56 -11.63 16.08 6.34
C GLU A 56 -10.44 15.35 6.96
N ASP A 57 -9.94 14.31 6.31
CA ASP A 57 -8.75 13.57 6.74
C ASP A 57 -8.05 12.91 5.54
N HIS A 58 -6.73 13.02 5.49
CA HIS A 58 -5.90 12.46 4.42
C HIS A 58 -4.48 12.18 4.89
N LEU A 59 -3.79 11.26 4.20
CA LEU A 59 -2.40 10.99 4.48
C LEU A 59 -1.52 12.22 4.17
N PRO A 60 -0.64 12.67 5.10
CA PRO A 60 0.20 13.84 4.89
C PRO A 60 1.06 13.73 3.61
N GLY A 61 1.00 14.77 2.78
CA GLY A 61 1.76 14.84 1.53
C GLY A 61 1.19 14.01 0.37
N ALA A 62 0.00 13.41 0.54
CA ALA A 62 -0.69 12.76 -0.56
C ALA A 62 -1.13 13.77 -1.64
N ILE A 63 -1.23 13.28 -2.87
CA ILE A 63 -1.83 13.98 -4.01
C ILE A 63 -3.26 13.47 -4.14
N SER A 64 -4.24 14.37 -4.09
CA SER A 64 -5.65 14.02 -4.25
C SER A 64 -6.00 13.81 -5.73
N ILE A 65 -6.41 12.59 -6.09
CA ILE A 65 -7.01 12.27 -7.40
C ILE A 65 -8.27 11.44 -7.15
N PRO A 66 -9.44 12.07 -6.92
CA PRO A 66 -10.66 11.34 -6.58
C PRO A 66 -10.94 10.21 -7.56
N LEU A 67 -11.37 9.04 -7.08
CA LEU A 67 -11.49 7.82 -7.88
C LEU A 67 -12.30 8.02 -9.16
N ARG A 68 -13.40 8.79 -9.08
CA ARG A 68 -14.27 9.11 -10.24
C ARG A 68 -13.63 10.04 -11.27
N GLN A 69 -12.49 10.64 -10.94
CA GLN A 69 -11.74 11.59 -11.77
C GLN A 69 -10.39 11.00 -12.23
N VAL A 70 -10.07 9.75 -11.89
CA VAL A 70 -8.86 9.07 -12.38
C VAL A 70 -8.98 8.87 -13.89
N ASN A 71 -8.17 9.60 -14.64
CA ASN A 71 -8.12 9.54 -16.09
C ASN A 71 -6.75 10.05 -16.59
N ARG A 72 -6.55 10.07 -17.91
CA ARG A 72 -5.28 10.52 -18.51
C ARG A 72 -4.93 11.96 -18.16
N GLU A 73 -5.91 12.84 -18.02
CA GLU A 73 -5.68 14.25 -17.71
C GLU A 73 -5.26 14.43 -16.26
N SER A 74 -5.96 13.80 -15.31
CA SER A 74 -5.57 13.85 -13.89
C SER A 74 -4.24 13.16 -13.61
N ALA A 75 -3.88 12.14 -14.39
CA ALA A 75 -2.59 11.46 -14.28
C ALA A 75 -1.39 12.32 -14.74
N LYS A 76 -1.60 13.40 -15.52
CA LYS A 76 -0.50 14.28 -15.99
C LYS A 76 0.24 15.00 -14.87
N GLN A 77 -0.36 15.14 -13.69
CA GLN A 77 0.29 15.74 -12.54
C GLN A 77 1.33 14.81 -11.87
N LEU A 78 1.31 13.52 -12.23
CA LEU A 78 2.23 12.52 -11.68
C LEU A 78 3.48 12.42 -12.54
N ASP A 79 4.62 12.30 -11.88
CA ASP A 79 5.89 12.01 -12.53
C ASP A 79 6.01 10.51 -12.83
N PRO A 80 6.08 10.09 -14.11
CA PRO A 80 6.17 8.67 -14.47
C PRO A 80 7.53 8.03 -14.13
N SER A 81 8.54 8.82 -13.74
CA SER A 81 9.86 8.32 -13.32
C SER A 81 9.95 7.97 -11.84
N ARG A 82 8.94 8.33 -11.04
CA ARG A 82 8.88 8.10 -9.61
C ARG A 82 7.90 6.99 -9.27
N ASP A 83 8.23 6.19 -8.25
CA ASP A 83 7.33 5.19 -7.70
C ASP A 83 5.99 5.83 -7.32
N LEU A 84 4.89 5.16 -7.68
CA LEU A 84 3.53 5.60 -7.40
C LEU A 84 2.87 4.64 -6.42
N ILE A 85 2.38 5.18 -5.31
CA ILE A 85 1.62 4.45 -4.31
C ILE A 85 0.21 5.01 -4.31
N VAL A 86 -0.79 4.14 -4.44
CA VAL A 86 -2.20 4.52 -4.36
C VAL A 86 -2.78 4.00 -3.07
N TYR A 87 -3.44 4.88 -2.32
CA TYR A 87 -4.22 4.53 -1.14
C TYR A 87 -5.68 4.93 -1.32
N CYS A 88 -6.57 4.04 -0.90
CA CYS A 88 -7.99 4.30 -0.78
C CYS A 88 -8.46 3.72 0.55
N TRP A 89 -9.25 4.48 1.29
CA TRP A 89 -10.06 3.94 2.37
C TRP A 89 -11.48 3.78 1.84
N ASP A 90 -11.75 2.62 1.27
CA ASP A 90 -13.08 2.27 0.80
C ASP A 90 -13.72 1.31 1.81
N MET A 91 -14.73 1.79 2.54
CA MET A 91 -15.64 0.94 3.32
C MET A 91 -16.98 0.74 2.61
N ALA A 92 -17.13 1.19 1.36
CA ALA A 92 -18.39 1.08 0.60
C ALA A 92 -18.60 -0.31 -0.03
#